data_AF-A0A560F517-F1
#
_entry.id   AF-A0A560F517-F1
#
_cell.length_a   1.000
_cell.length_b   1.000
_cell.length_c   1.000
_cell.angle_alpha   90.00
_cell.angle_beta   90.00
_cell.angle_gamma   90.00
#
_symmetry.space_group_name_H-M   'P 1'
#
loop_
_entity.id
_entity.type
_entity.pdbx_description
1 polymer ?
#
loop_
_entity_poly.entity_id
_entity_poly.type
_entity_poly.pdbx_seq_one_letter_code
_entity_poly.pdbx_strand_id
1 'polypeptide(L)'
;MGLKFRSCKFELLGLEEGRWTILFIGDTEEMAVAEANRRLAQGKLKAVRVMAVRTVMNAFPTGTLVFEKTAPEVVKPSVLREAPDGTPLCSAPEDLYGRQSRRAIALILRDYLTRQQISPTELLHGATHLRRLQDTGAMLQAALHKAATVQSKVTGQNARARIADLDRYVDAVAQKARDFQANSRKWSVPLNGGAAELSAAVERLVGPEGHDHAFYSLLTVRLAGIRTLGGKLEEVMRLATPETPWRLQEMLGGIAADLLRFSDVIQDLFGNQRCLSDFLIALTDLLRDPAAVAAKAEAESKVPTPMGLLAKLLADDRLPEGREVLLEWLTTELASEHPLNRHDPKSEGSELTRVAVALTANGAIVGGEVVEQALAARRLIQRQQTLRGEGLHMIADSLKPN
;
A
#
# COMPACT_ATOMS: atom_id res chain seq x y z
N MET A 1 -8.55 -22.40 -58.33
CA MET A 1 -7.28 -21.86 -58.89
C MET A 1 -6.40 -21.48 -57.71
N GLY A 2 -5.42 -22.32 -57.34
CA GLY A 2 -4.62 -22.13 -56.13
C GLY A 2 -3.61 -21.00 -56.30
N LEU A 3 -3.60 -20.04 -55.38
CA LEU A 3 -2.56 -19.01 -55.29
C LEU A 3 -1.20 -19.72 -55.04
N LYS A 4 -0.27 -19.64 -56.00
CA LYS A 4 1.09 -20.15 -55.84
C LYS A 4 1.88 -19.16 -54.96
N PHE A 5 2.11 -19.54 -53.70
CA PHE A 5 2.97 -18.80 -52.78
C PHE A 5 4.45 -18.92 -53.20
N ARG A 6 5.21 -17.82 -53.17
CA ARG A 6 6.63 -17.79 -53.58
C ARG A 6 7.58 -18.23 -52.46
N SER A 7 7.20 -17.94 -51.22
CA SER A 7 7.90 -18.36 -50.00
C SER A 7 7.02 -18.11 -48.77
N CYS A 8 7.21 -18.92 -47.73
CA CYS A 8 6.70 -18.68 -46.39
C CYS A 8 7.91 -18.52 -45.46
N LYS A 9 7.95 -17.44 -44.69
CA LYS A 9 8.97 -17.19 -43.66
C LYS A 9 8.28 -16.98 -42.32
N PHE A 10 8.97 -17.26 -41.23
CA PHE A 10 8.44 -17.14 -39.88
C PHE A 10 9.21 -16.06 -39.12
N GLU A 11 8.55 -14.93 -38.86
CA GLU A 11 9.13 -13.81 -38.14
C GLU A 11 8.85 -13.96 -36.64
N LEU A 12 9.91 -14.06 -35.84
CA LEU A 12 9.85 -13.97 -34.38
C LEU A 12 9.89 -12.50 -33.97
N LEU A 13 8.84 -12.04 -33.29
CA LEU A 13 8.78 -10.74 -32.64
C LEU A 13 8.96 -10.89 -31.13
N GLY A 14 9.75 -10.00 -30.52
CA GLY A 14 9.84 -9.84 -29.08
C GLY A 14 9.20 -8.53 -28.62
N LEU A 15 8.57 -8.55 -27.44
CA LEU A 15 8.05 -7.35 -26.79
C LEU A 15 9.12 -6.73 -25.90
N GLU A 16 9.66 -5.60 -26.35
CA GLU A 16 10.63 -4.76 -25.62
C GLU A 16 10.04 -3.35 -25.47
N GLU A 17 10.03 -2.82 -24.24
CA GLU A 17 9.56 -1.45 -23.94
C GLU A 17 8.18 -1.08 -24.55
N GLY A 18 7.27 -2.05 -24.64
CA GLY A 18 5.92 -1.86 -25.18
C GLY A 18 5.81 -1.89 -26.70
N ARG A 19 6.90 -2.20 -27.41
CA ARG A 19 6.94 -2.33 -28.88
C ARG A 19 7.29 -3.76 -29.29
N TRP A 20 6.68 -4.22 -30.38
CA TRP A 20 7.01 -5.50 -31.00
C TRP A 20 8.11 -5.29 -32.03
N THR A 21 9.23 -5.99 -31.86
CA THR A 21 10.39 -5.89 -32.76
C THR A 21 10.74 -7.25 -33.30
N ILE A 22 11.02 -7.36 -34.60
CA ILE A 22 11.44 -8.61 -35.23
C ILE A 22 12.87 -8.92 -34.75
N LEU A 23 13.04 -10.07 -34.10
CA LEU A 23 14.30 -10.52 -33.50
C LEU A 23 14.99 -11.61 -34.32
N PHE A 24 14.22 -12.33 -35.13
CA PHE A 24 14.69 -13.45 -35.94
C PHE A 24 13.69 -13.76 -37.06
N ILE A 25 14.18 -14.21 -38.21
CA ILE A 25 13.36 -14.69 -39.33
C ILE A 25 13.83 -16.10 -39.66
N GLY A 26 12.92 -17.06 -39.56
CA GLY A 26 13.16 -18.46 -39.82
C GLY A 26 12.50 -18.97 -41.09
N ASP A 27 13.02 -20.09 -41.59
CA ASP A 27 12.50 -20.79 -42.78
C ASP A 27 11.39 -21.79 -42.43
N THR A 28 11.35 -22.26 -41.17
CA THR A 28 10.34 -23.19 -40.67
C THR A 28 9.73 -22.70 -39.36
N GLU A 29 8.50 -23.15 -39.08
CA GLU A 29 7.78 -22.83 -37.87
C GLU A 29 8.51 -23.34 -36.63
N GLU A 30 8.99 -24.57 -36.69
CA GLU A 30 9.65 -25.27 -35.59
C GLU A 30 10.92 -24.52 -35.16
N MET A 31 11.69 -24.01 -36.12
CA MET A 31 12.90 -23.24 -35.85
C MET A 31 12.57 -21.89 -35.20
N ALA A 32 11.55 -21.19 -35.69
CA ALA A 32 11.14 -19.91 -35.13
C ALA A 32 10.55 -20.06 -33.72
N VAL A 33 9.77 -21.11 -33.47
CA VAL A 33 9.20 -21.43 -32.15
C VAL A 33 10.27 -21.90 -31.16
N ALA A 34 11.25 -22.70 -31.59
CA ALA A 34 12.38 -23.10 -30.75
C ALA A 34 13.21 -21.87 -30.33
N GLU A 35 13.50 -20.97 -31.27
CA GLU A 35 14.20 -19.73 -31.00
C GLU A 35 13.39 -18.78 -30.10
N ALA A 36 12.07 -18.70 -30.30
CA ALA A 36 11.16 -17.94 -29.44
C ALA A 36 11.23 -18.41 -27.98
N ASN A 37 11.15 -19.73 -27.76
CA ASN A 37 11.26 -20.30 -26.42
C ASN A 37 12.64 -20.08 -25.81
N ARG A 38 13.72 -20.21 -26.59
CA ARG A 38 15.09 -19.96 -26.13
C ARG A 38 15.29 -18.51 -25.69
N ARG A 39 14.82 -17.55 -26.48
CA ARG A 39 14.90 -16.10 -26.20
C ARG A 39 14.04 -15.71 -24.99
N LEU A 40 12.86 -16.31 -24.85
CA LEU A 40 12.00 -16.10 -23.69
C LEU A 40 12.64 -16.68 -22.41
N ALA A 41 13.28 -17.85 -22.50
CA ALA A 41 13.98 -18.49 -21.37
C ALA A 41 15.23 -17.71 -20.91
N GLN A 42 15.84 -16.90 -21.79
CA GLN A 42 16.94 -16.00 -21.42
C GLN A 42 16.49 -14.79 -20.58
N GLY A 43 15.17 -14.59 -20.39
CA GLY A 43 14.61 -13.63 -19.44
C GLY A 43 14.69 -12.15 -19.84
N LYS A 44 15.08 -11.84 -21.08
CA LYS A 44 15.21 -10.45 -21.57
C LYS A 44 13.93 -9.89 -22.20
N LEU A 45 13.00 -10.77 -22.58
CA LEU A 45 11.78 -10.41 -23.31
C LEU A 45 10.56 -10.59 -22.43
N LYS A 46 9.61 -9.64 -22.51
CA LYS A 46 8.33 -9.75 -21.79
C LYS A 46 7.37 -10.74 -22.45
N ALA A 47 7.42 -10.83 -23.77
CA ALA A 47 6.64 -11.77 -24.56
C ALA A 47 7.31 -12.01 -25.91
N VAL A 48 6.96 -13.14 -26.54
CA VAL A 48 7.37 -13.50 -27.90
C VAL A 48 6.15 -13.86 -28.75
N ARG A 49 6.19 -13.52 -30.04
CA ARG A 49 5.21 -13.90 -31.06
C ARG A 49 5.93 -14.44 -32.28
N VAL A 50 5.38 -15.44 -32.94
CA VAL A 50 5.85 -15.93 -34.24
C VAL A 50 4.75 -15.69 -35.27
N MET A 51 5.08 -14.99 -36.34
CA MET A 51 4.20 -14.65 -37.45
C MET A 51 4.65 -15.42 -38.70
N ALA A 52 3.76 -16.21 -39.31
CA ALA A 52 4.00 -16.76 -40.64
C ALA A 52 3.68 -15.68 -41.69
N VAL A 53 4.71 -15.21 -42.38
CA VAL A 53 4.61 -14.21 -43.44
C VAL A 53 4.67 -14.93 -44.79
N ARG A 54 3.57 -14.82 -45.54
CA ARG A 54 3.44 -15.41 -46.87
C ARG A 54 3.56 -14.32 -47.93
N THR A 55 4.48 -14.50 -48.87
CA THR A 55 4.63 -13.59 -50.01
C THR A 55 3.97 -14.19 -51.25
N VAL A 56 3.02 -13.46 -51.82
CA VAL A 56 2.33 -13.79 -53.07
C VAL A 56 2.80 -12.83 -54.16
N MET A 57 2.85 -13.29 -55.40
CA MET A 57 3.22 -12.45 -56.55
C MET A 57 2.17 -11.33 -56.72
N ASN A 58 2.62 -10.08 -56.75
CA ASN A 58 1.80 -8.86 -56.89
C ASN A 58 0.78 -8.58 -55.76
N ALA A 59 1.02 -9.08 -54.54
CA ALA A 59 0.20 -8.74 -53.38
C ALA A 59 1.04 -8.39 -52.14
N PHE A 60 0.45 -7.63 -51.23
CA PHE A 60 1.08 -7.30 -49.95
C PHE A 60 1.30 -8.57 -49.11
N PRO A 61 2.45 -8.68 -48.42
CA PRO A 61 2.71 -9.81 -47.53
C PRO A 61 1.61 -9.91 -46.47
N THR A 62 1.03 -11.10 -46.30
CA THR A 62 0.03 -11.34 -45.26
C THR A 62 0.67 -12.17 -44.14
N GLY A 63 0.64 -11.62 -42.91
CA GLY A 63 1.16 -12.27 -41.71
C GLY A 63 0.04 -12.93 -40.90
N THR A 64 0.20 -14.19 -40.53
CA THR A 64 -0.70 -14.89 -39.60
C THR A 64 0.03 -15.24 -38.31
N LEU A 65 -0.58 -14.98 -37.14
CA LEU A 65 -0.02 -15.35 -35.85
C LEU A 65 -0.04 -16.89 -35.68
N VAL A 66 1.11 -17.46 -35.37
CA VAL A 66 1.32 -18.90 -35.25
C VAL A 66 1.58 -19.32 -33.80
N PHE A 67 2.32 -18.50 -33.06
CA PHE A 67 2.68 -18.78 -31.68
C PHE A 67 2.77 -17.48 -30.88
N GLU A 68 2.29 -17.48 -29.65
CA GLU A 68 2.45 -16.37 -28.70
C GLU A 68 2.70 -16.93 -27.31
N LYS A 69 3.69 -16.37 -26.62
CA LYS A 69 4.01 -16.75 -25.25
C LYS A 69 4.57 -15.57 -24.47
N THR A 70 3.96 -15.30 -23.31
CA THR A 70 4.42 -14.27 -22.37
C THR A 70 5.40 -14.90 -21.40
N ALA A 71 6.44 -14.15 -21.02
CA ALA A 71 7.35 -14.59 -19.97
C ALA A 71 6.58 -14.73 -18.65
N PRO A 72 6.87 -15.75 -17.83
CA PRO A 72 6.39 -15.74 -16.46
C PRO A 72 6.86 -14.46 -15.79
N GLU A 73 5.96 -13.77 -15.09
CA GLU A 73 6.30 -12.55 -14.38
C GLU A 73 7.42 -12.86 -13.39
N VAL A 74 8.56 -12.19 -13.53
CA VAL A 74 9.66 -12.31 -12.57
C VAL A 74 9.20 -11.59 -11.31
N VAL A 75 8.54 -12.32 -10.41
CA VAL A 75 8.09 -11.80 -9.12
C VAL A 75 9.33 -11.54 -8.27
N LYS A 76 9.83 -10.30 -8.30
CA LYS A 76 10.88 -9.85 -7.36
C LYS A 76 10.42 -10.14 -5.93
N PRO A 77 11.26 -10.62 -5.00
CA PRO A 77 10.83 -10.81 -3.62
C PRO A 77 10.36 -9.49 -2.99
N SER A 78 9.42 -9.54 -2.04
CA SER A 78 9.02 -8.36 -1.26
C SER A 78 10.20 -7.88 -0.42
N VAL A 79 10.43 -6.56 -0.38
CA VAL A 79 11.52 -5.99 0.41
C VAL A 79 10.99 -5.62 1.79
N LEU A 80 11.75 -5.94 2.83
CA LEU A 80 11.43 -5.56 4.20
C LEU A 80 12.03 -4.19 4.51
N ARG A 81 11.26 -3.33 5.17
CA ARG A 81 11.73 -2.03 5.66
C ARG A 81 12.24 -2.13 7.09
N GLU A 82 13.11 -1.21 7.49
CA GLU A 82 13.52 -1.10 8.90
C GLU A 82 12.32 -0.89 9.82
N ALA A 83 12.44 -1.43 11.03
CA ALA A 83 11.43 -1.20 12.05
C ALA A 83 11.44 0.29 12.45
N PRO A 84 10.26 0.93 12.60
CA PRO A 84 10.20 2.33 12.97
C PRO A 84 10.73 2.55 14.39
N ASP A 85 11.27 3.74 14.63
CA ASP A 85 11.51 4.21 15.99
C ASP A 85 10.19 4.22 16.77
N GLY A 86 10.28 3.86 18.06
CA GLY A 86 9.09 3.68 18.91
C GLY A 86 8.30 2.39 18.64
N THR A 87 8.88 1.39 17.95
CA THR A 87 8.30 0.03 17.90
C THR A 87 8.01 -0.43 19.33
N PRO A 88 6.75 -0.77 19.66
CA PRO A 88 6.36 -1.07 21.04
C PRO A 88 6.99 -2.39 21.49
N LEU A 89 7.22 -2.52 22.79
CA LEU A 89 7.66 -3.77 23.38
C LEU A 89 6.47 -4.75 23.50
N CYS A 90 6.56 -5.90 22.84
CA CYS A 90 5.61 -6.99 23.03
C CYS A 90 6.08 -7.89 24.18
N SER A 91 5.24 -8.07 25.18
CA SER A 91 5.44 -8.94 26.35
C SER A 91 4.57 -10.19 26.31
N ALA A 92 3.48 -10.17 25.53
CA ALA A 92 2.57 -11.28 25.31
C ALA A 92 2.07 -11.31 23.84
N PRO A 93 1.51 -12.43 23.35
CA PRO A 93 0.90 -12.51 22.02
C PRO A 93 -0.12 -11.42 21.71
N GLU A 94 -0.88 -11.01 22.71
CA GLU A 94 -1.97 -10.04 22.65
C GLU A 94 -1.47 -8.65 22.25
N ASP A 95 -0.22 -8.33 22.61
CA ASP A 95 0.41 -7.06 22.28
C ASP A 95 0.63 -6.88 20.77
N LEU A 96 0.67 -7.97 19.99
CA LEU A 96 0.76 -7.91 18.53
C LEU A 96 -0.47 -7.27 17.89
N TYR A 97 -1.63 -7.36 18.54
CA TYR A 97 -2.87 -6.73 18.06
C TYR A 97 -2.93 -5.22 18.36
N GLY A 98 -2.05 -4.71 19.24
CA GLY A 98 -2.06 -3.31 19.65
C GLY A 98 -1.76 -2.33 18.50
N ARG A 99 -2.30 -1.11 18.58
CA ARG A 99 -2.17 -0.05 17.56
C ARG A 99 -0.72 0.13 17.07
N GLN A 100 0.21 0.29 18.01
CA GLN A 100 1.62 0.54 17.68
C GLN A 100 2.29 -0.68 17.06
N SER A 101 1.88 -1.90 17.43
CA SER A 101 2.39 -3.15 16.86
C SER A 101 1.90 -3.31 15.43
N ARG A 102 0.60 -3.06 15.17
CA ARG A 102 0.05 -3.05 13.80
C ARG A 102 0.71 -2.02 12.91
N ARG A 103 1.02 -0.83 13.44
CA ARG A 103 1.84 0.19 12.76
C ARG A 103 3.22 -0.34 12.39
N ALA A 104 3.93 -0.96 13.33
CA ALA A 104 5.26 -1.54 13.06
C ALA A 104 5.19 -2.65 11.99
N ILE A 105 4.19 -3.54 12.10
CA ILE A 105 3.90 -4.60 11.12
C ILE A 105 3.65 -3.99 9.73
N ALA A 106 2.80 -2.96 9.63
CA ALA A 106 2.49 -2.27 8.38
C ALA A 106 3.74 -1.69 7.70
N LEU A 107 4.67 -1.15 8.50
CA LEU A 107 5.89 -0.54 7.99
C LEU A 107 6.93 -1.59 7.57
N ILE A 108 7.21 -2.58 8.42
CA ILE A 108 8.21 -3.63 8.15
C ILE A 108 7.80 -4.48 6.95
N LEU A 109 6.53 -4.91 6.92
CA LEU A 109 5.99 -5.82 5.90
C LEU A 109 5.28 -5.07 4.75
N ARG A 110 5.48 -3.76 4.59
CA ARG A 110 4.70 -2.92 3.65
C ARG A 110 4.58 -3.56 2.26
N ASP A 111 5.71 -3.92 1.64
CA ASP A 111 5.72 -4.48 0.30
C ASP A 111 4.97 -5.82 0.22
N TYR A 112 5.11 -6.67 1.25
CA TYR A 112 4.40 -7.95 1.33
C TYR A 112 2.89 -7.73 1.44
N LEU A 113 2.45 -6.86 2.35
CA LEU A 113 1.05 -6.54 2.59
C LEU A 113 0.40 -5.91 1.35
N THR A 114 1.09 -4.98 0.67
CA THR A 114 0.64 -4.40 -0.60
C THR A 114 0.47 -5.48 -1.67
N ARG A 115 1.43 -6.40 -1.84
CA ARG A 115 1.30 -7.47 -2.84
C ARG A 115 0.18 -8.46 -2.54
N GLN A 116 -0.03 -8.75 -1.26
CA GLN A 116 -1.13 -9.62 -0.83
C GLN A 116 -2.47 -8.88 -0.77
N GLN A 117 -2.47 -7.55 -0.94
CA GLN A 117 -3.65 -6.68 -0.81
C GLN A 117 -4.37 -6.88 0.53
N ILE A 118 -3.63 -6.94 1.64
CA ILE A 118 -4.18 -7.10 3.01
C ILE A 118 -3.63 -6.06 3.98
N SER A 119 -4.42 -5.72 4.99
CA SER A 119 -4.00 -4.94 6.15
C SER A 119 -3.27 -5.79 7.22
N PRO A 120 -2.53 -5.16 8.15
CA PRO A 120 -2.04 -5.82 9.37
C PRO A 120 -3.15 -6.52 10.16
N THR A 121 -4.33 -5.90 10.29
CA THR A 121 -5.46 -6.54 10.97
C THR A 121 -5.90 -7.84 10.28
N GLU A 122 -6.04 -7.84 8.94
CA GLU A 122 -6.35 -9.06 8.18
C GLU A 122 -5.25 -10.11 8.27
N LEU A 123 -3.99 -9.70 8.31
CA LEU A 123 -2.87 -10.61 8.54
C LEU A 123 -3.04 -11.31 9.90
N LEU A 124 -3.21 -10.56 10.99
CA LEU A 124 -3.24 -11.11 12.35
C LEU A 124 -4.50 -11.95 12.68
N HIS A 125 -5.58 -11.80 11.92
CA HIS A 125 -6.84 -12.51 12.14
C HIS A 125 -7.16 -13.55 11.04
N GLY A 126 -6.40 -13.58 9.94
CA GLY A 126 -6.59 -14.51 8.84
C GLY A 126 -5.59 -15.66 8.88
N ALA A 127 -6.05 -16.87 9.24
CA ALA A 127 -5.18 -18.06 9.29
C ALA A 127 -4.52 -18.40 7.94
N THR A 128 -5.22 -18.18 6.82
CA THR A 128 -4.62 -18.33 5.48
C THR A 128 -3.50 -17.30 5.24
N HIS A 129 -3.64 -16.07 5.72
CA HIS A 129 -2.64 -15.02 5.55
C HIS A 129 -1.39 -15.27 6.41
N LEU A 130 -1.58 -15.69 7.67
CA LEU A 130 -0.49 -16.09 8.55
C LEU A 130 0.26 -17.30 8.02
N ARG A 131 -0.46 -18.34 7.57
CA ARG A 131 0.16 -19.52 6.97
C ARG A 131 1.03 -19.14 5.77
N ARG A 132 0.52 -18.31 4.86
CA ARG A 132 1.31 -17.84 3.71
C ARG A 132 2.58 -17.10 4.13
N LEU A 133 2.51 -16.26 5.17
CA LEU A 133 3.71 -15.59 5.69
C LEU A 133 4.68 -16.58 6.34
N GLN A 134 4.19 -17.55 7.12
CA GLN A 134 5.02 -18.60 7.74
C GLN A 134 5.68 -19.49 6.68
N ASP A 135 4.99 -19.83 5.60
CA ASP A 135 5.52 -20.64 4.49
C ASP A 135 6.70 -19.96 3.78
N THR A 136 6.80 -18.61 3.84
CA THR A 136 7.98 -17.91 3.32
C THR A 136 9.22 -18.04 4.22
N GLY A 137 9.05 -18.45 5.48
CA GLY A 137 10.09 -18.75 6.48
C GLY A 137 11.10 -17.63 6.72
N ALA A 138 12.03 -17.46 5.77
CA ALA A 138 13.09 -16.46 5.78
C ALA A 138 12.55 -15.02 5.90
N MET A 139 11.44 -14.68 5.26
CA MET A 139 10.87 -13.34 5.34
C MET A 139 10.31 -13.04 6.74
N LEU A 140 9.59 -14.00 7.33
CA LEU A 140 9.09 -13.86 8.69
C LEU A 140 10.25 -13.67 9.67
N GLN A 141 11.27 -14.54 9.62
CA GLN A 141 12.44 -14.44 10.48
C GLN A 141 13.19 -13.11 10.32
N ALA A 142 13.32 -12.61 9.09
CA ALA A 142 13.93 -11.31 8.85
C ALA A 142 13.09 -10.14 9.40
N ALA A 143 11.76 -10.21 9.31
CA ALA A 143 10.87 -9.22 9.91
C ALA A 143 10.96 -9.22 11.45
N LEU A 144 11.00 -10.41 12.07
CA LEU A 144 11.21 -10.57 13.50
C LEU A 144 12.56 -9.98 13.95
N HIS A 145 13.63 -10.21 13.18
CA HIS A 145 14.94 -9.65 13.48
C HIS A 145 14.92 -8.11 13.50
N LYS A 146 14.20 -7.48 12.55
CA LYS A 146 14.07 -6.01 12.52
C LYS A 146 13.33 -5.47 13.74
N ALA A 147 12.19 -6.07 14.10
CA ALA A 147 11.44 -5.68 15.30
C ALA A 147 12.24 -5.91 16.58
N ALA A 148 12.87 -7.09 16.71
CA ALA A 148 13.69 -7.44 17.86
C ALA A 148 14.90 -6.52 18.04
N THR A 149 15.52 -6.04 16.95
CA THR A 149 16.66 -5.12 17.01
C THR A 149 16.28 -3.81 17.71
N VAL A 150 15.08 -3.27 17.44
CA VAL A 150 14.59 -2.06 18.11
C VAL A 150 14.21 -2.36 19.55
N GLN A 151 13.44 -3.42 19.81
CA GLN A 151 12.99 -3.78 21.17
C GLN A 151 14.15 -4.17 22.11
N SER A 152 15.20 -4.78 21.59
CA SER A 152 16.37 -5.21 22.39
C SER A 152 17.20 -4.02 22.86
N LYS A 153 17.27 -2.93 22.08
CA LYS A 153 17.92 -1.69 22.51
C LYS A 153 17.20 -1.05 23.70
N VAL A 154 15.86 -1.13 23.72
CA VAL A 154 15.04 -0.58 24.81
C VAL A 154 15.16 -1.45 26.07
N THR A 155 15.17 -2.78 25.90
CA THR A 155 15.12 -3.71 27.04
C THR A 155 16.49 -4.17 27.54
N GLY A 156 17.58 -3.87 26.82
CA GLY A 156 18.92 -4.38 27.11
C GLY A 156 19.06 -5.90 26.95
N GLN A 157 18.03 -6.58 26.45
CA GLN A 157 18.03 -8.03 26.30
C GLN A 157 18.84 -8.49 25.09
N ASN A 158 19.23 -9.77 25.11
CA ASN A 158 19.87 -10.40 23.96
C ASN A 158 18.89 -10.47 22.77
N ALA A 159 19.32 -9.95 21.61
CA ALA A 159 18.49 -9.90 20.40
C ALA A 159 17.98 -11.28 19.95
N ARG A 160 18.77 -12.34 20.11
CA ARG A 160 18.37 -13.71 19.75
C ARG A 160 17.26 -14.23 20.66
N ALA A 161 17.33 -13.94 21.96
CA ALA A 161 16.25 -14.28 22.90
C ALA A 161 14.97 -13.53 22.53
N ARG A 162 15.08 -12.24 22.18
CA ARG A 162 13.92 -11.44 21.78
C ARG A 162 13.27 -11.94 20.48
N ILE A 163 14.07 -12.36 19.50
CA ILE A 163 13.55 -12.99 18.27
C ILE A 163 12.74 -14.24 18.63
N ALA A 164 13.27 -15.11 19.49
CA ALA A 164 12.59 -16.33 19.91
C ALA A 164 11.26 -16.04 20.66
N ASP A 165 11.21 -14.98 21.47
CA ASP A 165 9.96 -14.55 22.10
C ASP A 165 8.92 -14.10 21.09
N LEU A 166 9.30 -13.24 20.14
CA LEU A 166 8.39 -12.76 19.11
C LEU A 166 7.91 -13.89 18.19
N ASP A 167 8.79 -14.85 17.87
CA ASP A 167 8.44 -16.04 17.08
C ASP A 167 7.34 -16.88 17.78
N ARG A 168 7.50 -17.13 19.09
CA ARG A 168 6.47 -17.80 19.92
C ARG A 168 5.15 -17.02 19.94
N TYR A 169 5.20 -15.69 19.99
CA TYR A 169 4.00 -14.85 19.97
C TYR A 169 3.26 -14.92 18.63
N VAL A 170 4.01 -14.91 17.51
CA VAL A 170 3.44 -15.11 16.18
C VAL A 170 2.79 -16.48 16.06
N ASP A 171 3.42 -17.53 16.58
CA ASP A 171 2.85 -18.89 16.57
C ASP A 171 1.55 -18.99 17.37
N ALA A 172 1.47 -18.32 18.53
CA ALA A 172 0.26 -18.26 19.34
C ALA A 172 -0.89 -17.53 18.59
N VAL A 173 -0.59 -16.39 17.96
CA VAL A 173 -1.56 -15.65 17.12
C VAL A 173 -2.02 -16.49 15.92
N ALA A 174 -1.09 -17.19 15.26
CA ALA A 174 -1.39 -18.08 14.15
C ALA A 174 -2.24 -19.28 14.59
N GLN A 175 -1.99 -19.83 15.77
CA GLN A 175 -2.82 -20.90 16.33
C GLN A 175 -4.24 -20.41 16.61
N LYS A 176 -4.40 -19.24 17.23
CA LYS A 176 -5.71 -18.62 17.51
C LYS A 176 -6.54 -18.43 16.24
N ALA A 177 -5.93 -17.90 15.17
CA ALA A 177 -6.59 -17.75 13.88
C ALA A 177 -6.96 -19.10 13.24
N ARG A 178 -6.09 -20.12 13.37
CA ARG A 178 -6.37 -21.49 12.88
C ARG A 178 -7.54 -22.12 13.61
N ASP A 179 -7.61 -21.96 14.94
CA ASP A 179 -8.70 -22.47 15.76
C ASP A 179 -10.02 -21.79 15.39
N PHE A 180 -10.01 -20.48 15.13
CA PHE A 180 -11.17 -19.77 14.61
C PHE A 180 -11.61 -20.34 13.25
N GLN A 181 -10.70 -20.52 12.29
CA GLN A 181 -11.00 -21.06 10.97
C GLN A 181 -11.50 -22.52 11.01
N ALA A 182 -10.94 -23.35 11.89
CA ALA A 182 -11.35 -24.74 12.07
C ALA A 182 -12.82 -24.84 12.56
N ASN A 183 -13.28 -23.85 13.32
CA ASN A 183 -14.66 -23.73 13.76
C ASN A 183 -15.59 -23.03 12.75
N SER A 184 -15.15 -22.82 11.50
CA SER A 184 -15.90 -22.12 10.43
C SER A 184 -17.35 -22.52 10.26
N ARG A 185 -17.68 -23.81 10.45
CA ARG A 185 -19.06 -24.31 10.36
C ARG A 185 -20.00 -23.73 11.43
N LYS A 186 -19.46 -23.23 12.55
CA LYS A 186 -20.21 -22.56 13.61
C LYS A 186 -20.52 -21.11 13.28
N TRP A 187 -19.82 -20.52 12.29
CA TRP A 187 -19.91 -19.11 11.94
C TRP A 187 -20.90 -18.85 10.81
N SER A 188 -22.17 -19.25 11.00
CA SER A 188 -23.25 -18.96 10.05
C SER A 188 -23.86 -17.57 10.30
N VAL A 189 -23.03 -16.52 10.22
CA VAL A 189 -23.48 -15.14 10.39
C VAL A 189 -23.56 -14.43 9.03
N PRO A 190 -24.61 -13.63 8.78
CA PRO A 190 -24.65 -12.78 7.59
C PRO A 190 -23.52 -11.75 7.61
N LEU A 191 -22.69 -11.74 6.56
CA LEU A 191 -21.57 -10.80 6.44
C LEU A 191 -21.92 -9.51 5.69
N ASN A 192 -23.08 -9.45 5.05
CA ASN A 192 -23.55 -8.33 4.23
C ASN A 192 -24.30 -7.24 5.03
N GLY A 193 -24.58 -7.47 6.31
CA GLY A 193 -25.25 -6.52 7.19
C GLY A 193 -24.36 -5.38 7.68
N GLY A 194 -24.92 -4.53 8.55
CA GLY A 194 -24.16 -3.46 9.22
C GLY A 194 -23.19 -4.00 10.28
N ALA A 195 -22.27 -3.15 10.75
CA ALA A 195 -21.30 -3.54 11.78
C ALA A 195 -21.96 -3.93 13.10
N ALA A 196 -23.01 -3.20 13.51
CA ALA A 196 -23.76 -3.50 14.73
C ALA A 196 -24.48 -4.87 14.65
N GLU A 197 -25.04 -5.21 13.49
CA GLU A 197 -25.71 -6.51 13.28
C GLU A 197 -24.70 -7.66 13.34
N LEU A 198 -23.54 -7.50 12.68
CA LEU A 198 -22.46 -8.47 12.74
C LEU A 198 -21.96 -8.65 14.18
N SER A 199 -21.72 -7.55 14.90
CA SER A 199 -21.26 -7.57 16.30
C SER A 199 -22.26 -8.30 17.20
N ALA A 200 -23.56 -7.98 17.10
CA ALA A 200 -24.60 -8.64 17.89
C ALA A 200 -24.74 -10.14 17.55
N ALA A 201 -24.52 -10.52 16.29
CA ALA A 201 -24.48 -11.93 15.89
C ALA A 201 -23.26 -12.65 16.50
N VAL A 202 -22.10 -12.01 16.50
CA VAL A 202 -20.86 -12.54 17.10
C VAL A 202 -20.99 -12.69 18.61
N GLU A 203 -21.47 -11.67 19.31
CA GLU A 203 -21.62 -11.70 20.76
C GLU A 203 -22.53 -12.86 21.22
N ARG A 204 -23.63 -13.12 20.49
CA ARG A 204 -24.51 -14.27 20.78
C ARG A 204 -23.83 -15.64 20.60
N LEU A 205 -22.81 -15.73 19.74
CA LEU A 205 -22.13 -16.99 19.43
C LEU A 205 -20.97 -17.29 20.37
N VAL A 206 -20.20 -16.27 20.75
CA VAL A 206 -18.92 -16.46 21.47
C VAL A 206 -18.85 -15.73 22.81
N GLY A 207 -19.88 -14.96 23.17
CA GLY A 207 -19.88 -14.10 24.34
C GLY A 207 -18.92 -12.90 24.22
N PRO A 208 -18.84 -12.07 25.27
CA PRO A 208 -18.05 -10.84 25.24
C PRO A 208 -16.54 -11.08 25.18
N GLU A 209 -16.02 -12.14 25.81
CA GLU A 209 -14.56 -12.41 25.83
C GLU A 209 -14.01 -12.82 24.46
N GLY A 210 -14.79 -13.59 23.69
CA GLY A 210 -14.40 -14.01 22.34
C GLY A 210 -14.73 -12.98 21.24
N HIS A 211 -15.47 -11.92 21.59
CA HIS A 211 -16.13 -11.06 20.62
C HIS A 211 -15.15 -10.42 19.63
N ASP A 212 -14.06 -9.81 20.09
CA ASP A 212 -13.21 -8.98 19.20
C ASP A 212 -12.45 -9.80 18.19
N HIS A 213 -11.90 -10.93 18.63
CA HIS A 213 -11.18 -11.81 17.74
C HIS A 213 -12.11 -12.39 16.67
N ALA A 214 -13.31 -12.84 17.05
CA ALA A 214 -14.33 -13.29 16.10
C ALA A 214 -14.81 -12.16 15.17
N PHE A 215 -15.00 -10.97 15.76
CA PHE A 215 -15.05 -9.62 15.20
C PHE A 215 -14.25 -9.48 13.91
N TYR A 216 -12.96 -9.27 14.15
CA TYR A 216 -11.96 -9.02 13.13
C TYR A 216 -11.76 -10.21 12.20
N SER A 217 -11.92 -11.45 12.67
CA SER A 217 -11.79 -12.63 11.82
C SER A 217 -12.91 -12.69 10.77
N LEU A 218 -14.17 -12.40 11.15
CA LEU A 218 -15.28 -12.36 10.21
C LEU A 218 -15.22 -11.16 9.27
N LEU A 219 -14.74 -10.02 9.77
CA LEU A 219 -14.49 -8.87 8.90
C LEU A 219 -13.36 -9.17 7.90
N THR A 220 -12.32 -9.90 8.30
CA THR A 220 -11.28 -10.40 7.37
C THR A 220 -11.89 -11.27 6.28
N VAL A 221 -12.86 -12.14 6.62
CA VAL A 221 -13.59 -12.94 5.62
C VAL A 221 -14.42 -12.05 4.68
N ARG A 222 -15.10 -11.03 5.20
CA ARG A 222 -15.87 -10.06 4.39
C ARG A 222 -14.96 -9.31 3.41
N LEU A 223 -13.81 -8.83 3.88
CA LEU A 223 -12.86 -8.06 3.09
C LEU A 223 -12.11 -8.92 2.04
N ALA A 224 -12.02 -10.24 2.23
CA ALA A 224 -11.34 -11.13 1.29
C ALA A 224 -11.91 -11.09 -0.13
N GLY A 225 -13.19 -10.70 -0.31
CA GLY A 225 -13.82 -10.53 -1.61
C GLY A 225 -13.38 -9.27 -2.38
N ILE A 226 -12.73 -8.32 -1.70
CA ILE A 226 -12.32 -7.04 -2.26
C ILE A 226 -10.85 -7.08 -2.62
N ARG A 227 -10.53 -6.79 -3.89
CA ARG A 227 -9.18 -7.01 -4.46
C ARG A 227 -8.21 -5.85 -4.27
N THR A 228 -8.70 -4.68 -3.88
CA THR A 228 -7.87 -3.48 -3.70
C THR A 228 -7.90 -3.02 -2.25
N LEU A 229 -6.77 -2.55 -1.74
CA LEU A 229 -6.70 -1.92 -0.42
C LEU A 229 -7.64 -0.71 -0.30
N GLY A 230 -7.75 0.11 -1.37
CA GLY A 230 -8.67 1.24 -1.41
C GLY A 230 -10.14 0.83 -1.30
N GLY A 231 -10.54 -0.25 -1.99
CA GLY A 231 -11.90 -0.79 -1.87
C GLY A 231 -12.19 -1.35 -0.48
N LYS A 232 -11.18 -1.94 0.19
CA LYS A 232 -11.33 -2.41 1.57
C LYS A 232 -11.52 -1.24 2.54
N LEU A 233 -10.79 -0.15 2.32
CA LEU A 233 -10.96 1.07 3.12
C LEU A 233 -12.37 1.62 2.94
N GLU A 234 -12.84 1.70 1.70
CA GLU A 234 -14.20 2.13 1.39
C GLU A 234 -15.25 1.28 2.11
N GLU A 235 -15.12 -0.05 2.07
CA GLU A 235 -16.02 -0.97 2.76
C GLU A 235 -16.02 -0.77 4.29
N VAL A 236 -14.84 -0.63 4.88
CA VAL A 236 -14.70 -0.36 6.33
C VAL A 236 -15.33 0.97 6.72
N MET A 237 -15.13 2.03 5.91
CA MET A 237 -15.73 3.33 6.17
C MET A 237 -17.25 3.33 5.99
N ARG A 238 -17.79 2.57 5.03
CA ARG A 238 -19.24 2.38 4.86
C ARG A 238 -19.89 1.72 6.07
N LEU A 239 -19.15 0.89 6.80
CA LEU A 239 -19.61 0.24 8.03
C LEU A 239 -19.61 1.17 9.24
N ALA A 240 -18.81 2.24 9.22
CA ALA A 240 -18.72 3.21 10.31
C ALA A 240 -19.80 4.29 10.14
N THR A 241 -21.05 3.95 10.41
CA THR A 241 -22.17 4.92 10.35
C THR A 241 -22.29 5.73 11.65
N PRO A 242 -23.02 6.87 11.66
CA PRO A 242 -23.30 7.64 12.88
C PRO A 242 -23.95 6.82 14.00
N GLU A 243 -24.74 5.81 13.65
CA GLU A 243 -25.45 4.90 14.57
C GLU A 243 -24.55 3.76 15.08
N THR A 244 -23.34 3.61 14.53
CA THR A 244 -22.43 2.56 14.95
C THR A 244 -21.95 2.82 16.38
N PRO A 245 -22.03 1.85 17.31
CA PRO A 245 -21.54 2.01 18.68
C PRO A 245 -20.07 2.42 18.72
N TRP A 246 -19.69 3.30 19.68
CA TRP A 246 -18.33 3.84 19.81
C TRP A 246 -17.24 2.76 19.76
N ARG A 247 -17.43 1.67 20.51
CA ARG A 247 -16.52 0.52 20.54
C ARG A 247 -16.26 -0.07 19.14
N LEU A 248 -17.31 -0.21 18.33
CA LEU A 248 -17.18 -0.73 16.96
C LEU A 248 -16.57 0.32 16.03
N GLN A 249 -16.84 1.61 16.25
CA GLN A 249 -16.17 2.69 15.52
C GLN A 249 -14.67 2.70 15.79
N GLU A 250 -14.21 2.50 17.03
CA GLU A 250 -12.79 2.35 17.34
C GLU A 250 -12.19 1.12 16.65
N MET A 251 -12.91 -0.01 16.66
CA MET A 251 -12.45 -1.23 15.99
C MET A 251 -12.31 -1.04 14.48
N LEU A 252 -13.32 -0.47 13.82
CA LEU A 252 -13.29 -0.18 12.38
C LEU A 252 -12.26 0.91 12.07
N GLY A 253 -12.14 1.91 12.92
CA GLY A 253 -11.20 3.00 12.79
C GLY A 253 -9.75 2.54 12.83
N GLY A 254 -9.44 1.53 13.65
CA GLY A 254 -8.12 0.89 13.66
C GLY A 254 -7.78 0.19 12.33
N ILE A 255 -8.77 -0.39 11.65
CA ILE A 255 -8.57 -1.04 10.33
C ILE A 255 -8.45 0.00 9.23
N ALA A 256 -9.27 1.05 9.28
CA ALA A 256 -9.15 2.17 8.36
C ALA A 256 -7.76 2.84 8.49
N ALA A 257 -7.26 3.03 9.71
CA ALA A 257 -5.91 3.52 9.96
C ALA A 257 -4.83 2.58 9.41
N ASP A 258 -4.97 1.26 9.62
CA ASP A 258 -4.09 0.25 9.03
C ASP A 258 -4.02 0.36 7.49
N LEU A 259 -5.17 0.61 6.83
CA LEU A 259 -5.28 0.75 5.36
C LEU A 259 -4.77 2.09 4.84
N LEU A 260 -4.96 3.19 5.58
CA LEU A 260 -4.47 4.53 5.22
C LEU A 260 -2.93 4.62 5.16
N ARG A 261 -2.20 3.64 5.70
CA ARG A 261 -0.72 3.61 5.68
C ARG A 261 -0.13 3.25 4.32
N PHE A 262 -0.94 2.78 3.38
CA PHE A 262 -0.49 2.36 2.06
C PHE A 262 -0.55 3.53 1.06
N SER A 263 0.53 3.74 0.30
CA SER A 263 0.61 4.81 -0.71
C SER A 263 -0.49 4.72 -1.75
N ASP A 264 -0.82 3.50 -2.17
CA ASP A 264 -1.82 3.26 -3.22
C ASP A 264 -3.21 3.69 -2.75
N VAL A 265 -3.51 3.49 -1.46
CA VAL A 265 -4.78 3.96 -0.84
C VAL A 265 -4.83 5.48 -0.81
N ILE A 266 -3.73 6.14 -0.45
CA ILE A 266 -3.65 7.61 -0.47
C ILE A 266 -3.79 8.14 -1.91
N GLN A 267 -3.15 7.51 -2.88
CA GLN A 267 -3.27 7.88 -4.30
C GLN A 267 -4.70 7.69 -4.82
N ASP A 268 -5.36 6.59 -4.45
CA ASP A 268 -6.76 6.32 -4.81
C ASP A 268 -7.71 7.38 -4.20
N LEU A 269 -7.47 7.77 -2.94
CA LEU A 269 -8.29 8.76 -2.23
C LEU A 269 -8.17 10.17 -2.80
N PHE A 270 -6.95 10.64 -3.04
CA PHE A 270 -6.68 11.99 -3.52
C PHE A 270 -6.74 12.09 -5.05
N GLY A 271 -6.76 10.97 -5.76
CA GLY A 271 -6.73 10.92 -7.21
C GLY A 271 -5.43 11.49 -7.79
N ASN A 272 -5.48 11.84 -9.07
CA ASN A 272 -4.31 12.35 -9.79
C ASN A 272 -3.99 13.80 -9.39
N GLN A 273 -2.98 13.98 -8.55
CA GLN A 273 -2.46 15.30 -8.16
C GLN A 273 -1.37 15.75 -9.14
N ARG A 274 -1.35 17.04 -9.51
CA ARG A 274 -0.40 17.58 -10.50
C ARG A 274 1.04 17.57 -9.98
N CYS A 275 1.21 17.79 -8.68
CA CYS A 275 2.48 17.87 -8.00
C CYS A 275 2.32 17.57 -6.50
N LEU A 276 3.45 17.40 -5.80
CA LEU A 276 3.45 17.10 -4.37
C LEU A 276 2.88 18.26 -3.55
N SER A 277 3.14 19.52 -3.93
CA SER A 277 2.55 20.67 -3.24
C SER A 277 1.01 20.68 -3.28
N ASP A 278 0.39 20.36 -4.41
CA ASP A 278 -1.07 20.27 -4.50
C ASP A 278 -1.63 19.14 -3.61
N PHE A 279 -0.95 18.00 -3.55
CA PHE A 279 -1.29 16.92 -2.63
C PHE A 279 -1.20 17.37 -1.16
N LEU A 280 -0.10 18.02 -0.76
CA LEU A 280 0.09 18.51 0.61
C LEU A 280 -0.97 19.55 0.99
N ILE A 281 -1.36 20.43 0.07
CA ILE A 281 -2.44 21.39 0.27
C ILE A 281 -3.77 20.66 0.47
N ALA A 282 -4.12 19.71 -0.40
CA ALA A 282 -5.36 18.95 -0.27
C ALA A 282 -5.42 18.13 1.04
N LEU A 283 -4.31 17.53 1.46
CA LEU A 283 -4.21 16.82 2.73
C LEU A 283 -4.35 17.78 3.92
N THR A 284 -3.80 18.98 3.82
CA THR A 284 -3.95 20.04 4.82
C THR A 284 -5.40 20.50 4.94
N ASP A 285 -6.10 20.69 3.81
CA ASP A 285 -7.51 21.06 3.78
C ASP A 285 -8.37 19.99 4.47
N LEU A 286 -8.13 18.70 4.18
CA LEU A 286 -8.81 17.58 4.82
C LEU A 286 -8.58 17.54 6.34
N LEU A 287 -7.35 17.80 6.79
CA LEU A 287 -7.01 17.79 8.22
C LEU A 287 -7.57 19.00 8.96
N ARG A 288 -7.63 20.16 8.30
CA ARG A 288 -8.09 21.44 8.84
C ARG A 288 -9.61 21.50 8.96
N ASP A 289 -10.30 21.23 7.84
CA ASP A 289 -11.75 21.34 7.74
C ASP A 289 -12.33 20.15 6.97
N PRO A 290 -12.33 18.97 7.60
CA PRO A 290 -12.89 17.76 6.99
C PRO A 290 -14.40 17.93 6.67
N ALA A 291 -15.13 18.78 7.38
CA ALA A 291 -16.54 19.05 7.11
C ALA A 291 -16.72 19.78 5.76
N ALA A 292 -15.89 20.78 5.47
CA ALA A 292 -15.90 21.45 4.17
C ALA A 292 -15.53 20.50 3.03
N VAL A 293 -14.54 19.62 3.24
CA VAL A 293 -14.17 18.60 2.24
C VAL A 293 -15.31 17.61 2.00
N ALA A 294 -16.00 17.17 3.06
CA ALA A 294 -17.17 16.30 2.95
C ALA A 294 -18.31 16.96 2.15
N ALA A 295 -18.62 18.23 2.44
CA ALA A 295 -19.65 18.99 1.75
C ALA A 295 -19.32 19.17 0.26
N LYS A 296 -18.04 19.44 -0.07
CA LYS A 296 -17.58 19.51 -1.45
C LYS A 296 -17.76 18.19 -2.19
N ALA A 297 -17.35 17.08 -1.57
CA ALA A 297 -17.48 15.75 -2.18
C ALA A 297 -18.95 15.36 -2.44
N GLU A 298 -19.87 15.76 -1.55
CA GLU A 298 -21.31 15.54 -1.70
C GLU A 298 -21.94 16.43 -2.79
N ALA A 299 -21.45 17.66 -2.95
CA ALA A 299 -21.89 18.53 -4.05
C ALA A 299 -21.43 18.01 -5.43
N GLU A 300 -20.24 17.39 -5.51
CA GLU A 300 -19.69 16.84 -6.75
C GLU A 300 -20.31 15.49 -7.15
N SER A 301 -20.77 14.70 -6.18
CA SER A 301 -21.30 13.35 -6.43
C SER A 301 -22.53 13.03 -5.57
N LYS A 302 -23.58 12.54 -6.22
CA LYS A 302 -24.79 12.02 -5.55
C LYS A 302 -24.58 10.69 -4.83
N VAL A 303 -23.48 9.99 -5.11
CA VAL A 303 -23.11 8.71 -4.47
C VAL A 303 -21.95 8.98 -3.50
N PRO A 304 -21.96 8.39 -2.28
CA PRO A 304 -20.85 8.54 -1.34
C PRO A 304 -19.53 8.07 -1.97
N THR A 305 -18.56 8.99 -2.05
CA THR A 305 -17.20 8.73 -2.53
C THR A 305 -16.29 8.34 -1.36
N PRO A 306 -15.18 7.60 -1.59
CA PRO A 306 -14.21 7.29 -0.54
C PRO A 306 -13.68 8.51 0.22
N MET A 307 -13.34 9.59 -0.49
CA MET A 307 -12.91 10.86 0.12
C MET A 307 -14.03 11.49 0.96
N GLY A 308 -15.27 11.50 0.46
CA GLY A 308 -16.42 12.03 1.21
C GLY A 308 -16.71 11.24 2.49
N LEU A 309 -16.59 9.91 2.44
CA LEU A 309 -16.73 9.05 3.62
C LEU A 309 -15.63 9.31 4.66
N LEU A 310 -14.37 9.36 4.22
CA LEU A 310 -13.23 9.68 5.09
C LEU A 310 -13.39 11.05 5.75
N ALA A 311 -13.75 12.07 4.97
CA ALA A 311 -13.95 13.43 5.45
C ALA A 311 -15.09 13.50 6.48
N LYS A 312 -16.22 12.82 6.26
CA LYS A 312 -17.31 12.75 7.25
C LYS A 312 -16.84 12.10 8.56
N LEU A 313 -16.15 10.97 8.49
CA LEU A 313 -15.63 10.28 9.69
C LEU A 313 -14.62 11.14 10.47
N LEU A 314 -13.79 11.92 9.79
CA LEU A 314 -12.84 12.84 10.42
C LEU A 314 -13.53 14.05 11.04
N ALA A 315 -14.58 14.57 10.41
CA ALA A 315 -15.38 15.67 10.92
C ALA A 315 -16.15 15.29 12.20
N ASP A 316 -16.65 14.05 12.25
CA ASP A 316 -17.39 13.50 13.39
C ASP A 316 -16.48 12.93 14.50
N ASP A 317 -15.15 13.12 14.39
CA ASP A 317 -14.12 12.58 15.29
C ASP A 317 -14.20 11.05 15.52
N ARG A 318 -14.66 10.31 14.51
CA ARG A 318 -14.81 8.85 14.54
C ARG A 318 -13.58 8.10 14.06
N LEU A 319 -12.54 8.81 13.64
CA LEU A 319 -11.33 8.23 13.08
C LEU A 319 -10.03 8.85 13.66
N PRO A 320 -9.82 8.79 14.98
CA PRO A 320 -8.64 9.39 15.62
C PRO A 320 -7.33 8.74 15.11
N GLU A 321 -7.28 7.42 14.99
CA GLU A 321 -6.11 6.70 14.43
C GLU A 321 -5.83 7.07 12.97
N GLY A 322 -6.87 7.27 12.16
CA GLY A 322 -6.69 7.69 10.77
C GLY A 322 -6.20 9.13 10.67
N ARG A 323 -6.66 10.03 11.56
CA ARG A 323 -6.13 11.39 11.66
C ARG A 323 -4.64 11.38 11.99
N GLU A 324 -4.21 10.54 12.93
CA GLU A 324 -2.79 10.33 13.24
C GLU A 324 -1.99 9.90 12.00
N VAL A 325 -2.49 8.91 11.24
CA VAL A 325 -1.83 8.42 10.01
C VAL A 325 -1.74 9.51 8.94
N LEU A 326 -2.78 10.31 8.76
CA LEU A 326 -2.79 11.42 7.80
C LEU A 326 -1.81 12.54 8.19
N LEU A 327 -1.65 12.81 9.49
CA LEU A 327 -0.61 13.71 10.00
C LEU A 327 0.80 13.14 9.80
N GLU A 328 0.99 11.83 9.98
CA GLU A 328 2.26 11.15 9.66
C GLU A 328 2.59 11.28 8.16
N TRP A 329 1.61 11.15 7.27
CA TRP A 329 1.78 11.41 5.83
C TRP A 329 2.21 12.85 5.56
N LEU A 330 1.49 13.83 6.13
CA LEU A 330 1.78 15.25 5.95
C LEU A 330 3.21 15.58 6.37
N THR A 331 3.62 15.13 7.56
CA THR A 331 4.95 15.39 8.12
C THR A 331 6.06 14.68 7.35
N THR A 332 5.86 13.42 6.96
CA THR A 332 6.85 12.63 6.21
C THR A 332 7.08 13.21 4.82
N GLU A 333 6.02 13.52 4.08
CA GLU A 333 6.13 14.04 2.72
C GLU A 333 6.68 15.47 2.71
N LEU A 334 6.30 16.30 3.70
CA LEU A 334 6.85 17.65 3.87
C LEU A 334 8.35 17.60 4.15
N ALA A 335 8.81 16.67 4.99
CA ALA A 335 10.22 16.49 5.34
C ALA A 335 11.04 15.73 4.28
N SER A 336 10.41 15.21 3.22
CA SER A 336 11.10 14.48 2.15
C SER A 336 12.10 15.38 1.41
N GLU A 337 12.97 14.80 0.58
CA GLU A 337 13.87 15.54 -0.32
C GLU A 337 13.32 15.66 -1.74
N HIS A 338 12.16 15.05 -2.03
CA HIS A 338 11.57 15.06 -3.36
C HIS A 338 11.12 16.47 -3.73
N PRO A 339 11.30 16.93 -4.98
CA PRO A 339 10.83 18.26 -5.40
C PRO A 339 9.33 18.41 -5.17
N LEU A 340 8.89 19.56 -4.65
CA LEU A 340 7.45 19.84 -4.46
C LEU A 340 6.71 19.85 -5.80
N ASN A 341 7.40 20.25 -6.86
CA ASN A 341 6.95 20.13 -8.24
C ASN A 341 8.04 19.48 -9.09
N ARG A 342 7.83 18.21 -9.45
CA ARG A 342 8.78 17.45 -10.28
C ARG A 342 8.90 18.00 -11.70
N HIS A 343 7.86 18.64 -12.23
CA HIS A 343 7.85 19.21 -13.58
C HIS A 343 8.55 20.58 -13.65
N ASP A 344 8.62 21.30 -12.53
CA ASP A 344 9.37 22.55 -12.42
C ASP A 344 10.11 22.65 -11.07
N PRO A 345 11.27 21.98 -10.93
CA PRO A 345 12.06 22.04 -9.69
C PRO A 345 12.55 23.45 -9.31
N LYS A 346 12.57 24.41 -10.26
CA LYS A 346 12.98 25.80 -9.95
C LYS A 346 11.90 26.55 -9.18
N SER A 347 10.64 26.11 -9.27
CA SER A 347 9.50 26.67 -8.53
C SER A 347 9.47 26.27 -7.05
N GLU A 348 10.43 25.48 -6.56
CA GLU A 348 10.47 24.94 -5.20
C GLU A 348 10.19 25.99 -4.10
N GLY A 349 10.78 27.19 -4.20
CA GLY A 349 10.56 28.24 -3.20
C GLY A 349 9.15 28.84 -3.19
N SER A 350 8.57 29.05 -4.38
CA SER A 350 7.17 29.51 -4.49
C SER A 350 6.20 28.43 -4.04
N GLU A 351 6.47 27.16 -4.37
CA GLU A 351 5.65 26.02 -3.96
C GLU A 351 5.70 25.79 -2.44
N LEU A 352 6.89 25.91 -1.83
CA LEU A 352 7.03 25.81 -0.38
C LEU A 352 6.29 26.96 0.33
N THR A 353 6.28 28.16 -0.27
CA THR A 353 5.51 29.29 0.25
C THR A 353 4.01 29.00 0.18
N ARG A 354 3.51 28.45 -0.94
CA ARG A 354 2.10 28.04 -1.07
C ARG A 354 1.70 27.01 -0.01
N VAL A 355 2.52 25.99 0.20
CA VAL A 355 2.29 24.95 1.21
C VAL A 355 2.32 25.56 2.62
N ALA A 356 3.29 26.41 2.94
CA ALA A 356 3.39 27.05 4.25
C ALA A 356 2.17 27.95 4.57
N VAL A 357 1.65 28.66 3.57
CA VAL A 357 0.41 29.43 3.69
C VAL A 357 -0.78 28.51 3.93
N ALA A 358 -0.92 27.42 3.16
CA ALA A 358 -2.01 26.46 3.37
C ALA A 358 -1.96 25.80 4.76
N LEU A 359 -0.77 25.50 5.27
CA LEU A 359 -0.53 24.94 6.61
C LEU A 359 -0.92 25.89 7.74
N THR A 360 -0.89 27.20 7.51
CA THR A 360 -1.13 28.23 8.54
C THR A 360 -2.42 28.99 8.24
N ALA A 361 -3.44 28.87 9.10
CA ALA A 361 -4.61 29.75 9.02
C ALA A 361 -5.01 30.23 10.41
N ASN A 362 -5.43 31.49 10.50
CA ASN A 362 -5.86 32.14 11.75
C ASN A 362 -4.81 32.04 12.88
N GLY A 363 -3.52 32.07 12.53
CA GLY A 363 -2.42 31.99 13.50
C GLY A 363 -2.14 30.58 14.04
N ALA A 364 -2.83 29.54 13.56
CA ALA A 364 -2.61 28.16 13.94
C ALA A 364 -2.12 27.30 12.77
N ILE A 365 -1.11 26.48 13.02
CA ILE A 365 -0.60 25.50 12.08
C ILE A 365 -1.33 24.16 12.25
N VAL A 366 -1.75 23.55 11.14
CA VAL A 366 -2.33 22.19 11.16
C VAL A 366 -1.28 21.22 11.69
N GLY A 367 -1.66 20.37 12.65
CA GLY A 367 -0.76 19.37 13.24
C GLY A 367 0.24 19.91 14.28
N GLY A 368 0.20 21.20 14.59
CA GLY A 368 0.99 21.79 15.67
C GLY A 368 2.50 21.70 15.47
N GLU A 369 3.22 21.50 16.58
CA GLU A 369 4.70 21.53 16.63
C GLU A 369 5.36 20.53 15.67
N VAL A 370 4.79 19.33 15.50
CA VAL A 370 5.39 18.29 14.64
C VAL A 370 5.41 18.72 13.18
N VAL A 371 4.37 19.40 12.70
CA VAL A 371 4.31 19.95 11.34
C VAL A 371 5.20 21.19 11.20
N GLU A 372 5.30 22.00 12.25
CA GLU A 372 6.22 23.14 12.28
C GLU A 372 7.68 22.69 12.14
N GLN A 373 8.08 21.66 12.87
CA GLN A 373 9.41 21.06 12.76
C GLN A 373 9.67 20.48 11.37
N ALA A 374 8.69 19.77 10.78
CA ALA A 374 8.80 19.25 9.42
C ALA A 374 8.94 20.38 8.37
N LEU A 375 8.18 21.47 8.54
CA LEU A 375 8.28 22.65 7.67
C LEU A 375 9.64 23.34 7.81
N ALA A 376 10.17 23.46 9.03
CA ALA A 376 11.50 24.02 9.29
C ALA A 376 12.61 23.16 8.65
N ALA A 377 12.49 21.83 8.74
CA ALA A 377 13.39 20.89 8.07
C ALA A 377 13.34 21.07 6.55
N ARG A 378 12.15 21.20 5.94
CA ARG A 378 12.02 21.44 4.50
C ARG A 378 12.63 22.78 4.06
N ARG A 379 12.41 23.85 4.83
CA ARG A 379 13.04 25.17 4.59
C ARG A 379 14.56 25.12 4.70
N LEU A 380 15.10 24.28 5.59
CA LEU A 380 16.54 24.06 5.66
C LEU A 380 17.06 23.37 4.39
N ILE A 381 16.43 22.26 3.98
CA ILE A 381 16.79 21.52 2.75
C ILE A 381 16.79 22.46 1.54
N GLN A 382 15.74 23.26 1.38
CA GLN A 382 15.63 24.23 0.30
C GLN A 382 16.80 25.24 0.31
N ARG A 383 17.09 25.86 1.46
CA ARG A 383 18.21 26.82 1.60
C ARG A 383 19.56 26.17 1.26
N GLN A 384 19.79 24.95 1.71
CA GLN A 384 21.00 24.20 1.40
C GLN A 384 21.11 23.91 -0.11
N GLN A 385 20.02 23.52 -0.75
CA GLN A 385 19.98 23.28 -2.19
C GLN A 385 20.26 24.56 -2.99
N THR A 386 19.66 25.71 -2.60
CA THR A 386 19.94 27.00 -3.23
C THR A 386 21.43 27.38 -3.13
N LEU A 387 22.01 27.33 -1.92
CA LEU A 387 23.41 27.66 -1.71
C LEU A 387 24.37 26.74 -2.48
N ARG A 388 24.07 25.43 -2.53
CA ARG A 388 24.85 24.48 -3.35
C ARG A 388 24.75 24.80 -4.84
N GLY A 389 23.58 25.25 -5.31
CA GLY A 389 23.39 25.73 -6.67
C GLY A 389 24.22 26.98 -7.01
N GLU A 390 24.53 27.80 -6.01
CA GLU A 390 25.39 28.99 -6.10
C GLU A 390 26.89 28.67 -5.87
N GLY A 391 27.27 27.42 -5.65
CA GLY A 391 28.64 26.99 -5.37
C GLY A 391 29.10 27.18 -3.91
N LEU A 392 28.20 27.57 -3.01
CA LEU A 392 28.48 27.85 -1.60
C LEU A 392 28.35 26.60 -0.71
N HIS A 393 29.05 25.51 -1.07
CA HIS A 393 28.93 24.21 -0.40
C HIS A 393 29.22 24.26 1.10
N MET A 394 30.32 24.92 1.52
CA MET A 394 30.71 25.02 2.93
C MET A 394 29.66 25.75 3.78
N ILE A 395 28.99 26.76 3.22
CA ILE A 395 27.94 27.51 3.93
C ILE A 395 26.70 26.62 4.04
N ALA A 396 26.31 25.96 2.95
CA ALA A 396 25.18 25.03 2.94
C ALA A 396 25.31 23.93 4.00
N ASP A 397 26.49 23.33 4.12
CA ASP A 397 26.74 22.24 5.07
C ASP A 397 26.80 22.72 6.53
N SER A 398 27.02 24.03 6.75
CA SER A 398 27.03 24.64 8.09
C SER A 398 25.65 25.09 8.60
N LEU A 399 24.63 25.12 7.74
CA LEU A 399 23.28 25.57 8.12
C LEU A 399 22.62 24.62 9.12
N LYS A 400 21.93 25.19 10.11
CA LYS A 400 21.12 24.47 11.10
C LYS A 400 19.63 24.79 10.93
N PRO A 401 18.72 23.90 11.38
CA PRO A 401 17.31 24.24 11.53
C PRO A 401 17.19 25.48 12.42
N ASN A 402 16.33 26.43 12.04
CA ASN A 402 15.99 27.57 12.89
C ASN A 402 14.91 27.19 13.88
#